data_AF-A0A546XPR6-F1
#
_entry.id   AF-A0A546XPR6-F1
#
_cell.length_a   1.000
_cell.length_b   1.000
_cell.length_c   1.000
_cell.angle_alpha   90.00
_cell.angle_beta   90.00
_cell.angle_gamma   90.00
#
_symmetry.space_group_name_H-M   'P 1'
#
loop_
_entity.id
_entity.type
_entity.pdbx_description
1 polymer ?
#
loop_
_entity_poly.entity_id
_entity_poly.type
_entity_poly.pdbx_seq_one_letter_code
_entity_poly.pdbx_strand_id
1 'polypeptide(L)'
;MSAHQGSETVTFGDNSAERPLGRSIMRGMANRCPACGGGRLFRAFLKPVDNCAACGAEMHHHRSDDLPPYISIVIIGHIAVGGFMMTDMVFSVPMWVHFAIWVPITILAALLTLQPIKGGVIGLQWALRMHGFDGKQPTVQIDGSSH
;
A
#
# COMPACT_ATOMS: atom_id res chain seq x y z
N MET A 1 -52.66 18.27 -8.61
CA MET A 1 -52.30 17.67 -7.32
C MET A 1 -50.79 17.53 -7.30
N SER A 2 -50.17 18.26 -6.38
CA SER A 2 -48.74 18.62 -6.37
C SER A 2 -47.79 17.46 -6.17
N ALA A 3 -46.61 17.68 -6.76
CA ALA A 3 -45.34 16.99 -6.58
C ALA A 3 -44.99 16.62 -5.13
N HIS A 4 -44.36 15.46 -4.97
CA HIS A 4 -43.31 15.26 -3.97
C HIS A 4 -42.30 14.23 -4.52
N GLN A 5 -41.29 14.74 -5.21
CA GLN A 5 -40.08 13.99 -5.57
C GLN A 5 -39.20 13.90 -4.30
N GLY A 6 -39.10 12.72 -3.70
CA GLY A 6 -38.17 12.47 -2.59
C GLY A 6 -36.75 12.44 -3.12
N SER A 7 -36.02 13.54 -2.97
CA SER A 7 -34.59 13.64 -3.23
C SER A 7 -33.82 12.84 -2.18
N GLU A 8 -33.47 11.59 -2.48
CA GLU A 8 -32.59 10.80 -1.62
C GLU A 8 -31.14 11.26 -1.82
N THR A 9 -30.69 12.16 -0.95
CA THR A 9 -29.30 12.64 -0.93
C THR A 9 -28.40 11.55 -0.38
N VAL A 10 -27.69 10.84 -1.26
CA VAL A 10 -26.60 9.94 -0.88
C VAL A 10 -25.50 10.78 -0.24
N THR A 11 -25.50 10.84 1.09
CA THR A 11 -24.50 11.58 1.86
C THR A 11 -23.26 10.70 1.97
N PHE A 12 -22.33 10.88 1.03
CA PHE A 12 -20.97 10.32 1.10
C PHE A 12 -20.18 11.08 2.16
N GLY A 13 -20.40 10.76 3.43
CA GLY A 13 -19.79 11.47 4.55
C GLY A 13 -20.20 10.86 5.87
N ASP A 14 -19.82 9.60 6.11
CA ASP A 14 -19.90 9.04 7.45
C ASP A 14 -18.78 9.65 8.30
N ASN A 15 -19.15 10.36 9.37
CA ASN A 15 -18.28 10.99 10.36
C ASN A 15 -17.52 9.95 11.25
N SER A 16 -17.31 8.74 10.76
CA SER A 16 -16.58 7.71 11.48
C SER A 16 -15.07 7.96 11.39
N ALA A 17 -14.60 8.85 12.28
CA ALA A 17 -13.20 9.09 12.67
C ALA A 17 -12.18 8.73 11.59
N GLU A 18 -11.80 9.72 10.78
CA GLU A 18 -10.74 9.64 9.77
C GLU A 18 -9.59 8.76 10.28
N ARG A 19 -9.41 7.58 9.69
CA ARG A 19 -8.32 6.68 10.07
C ARG A 19 -7.02 7.45 9.80
N PRO A 20 -6.09 7.56 10.76
CA PRO A 20 -4.90 8.37 10.58
C PRO A 20 -4.04 7.79 9.45
N LEU A 21 -4.15 8.38 8.25
CA LEU A 21 -3.53 7.91 7.00
C LEU A 21 -2.03 7.76 7.18
N GLY A 22 -1.36 8.81 7.66
CA GLY A 22 0.09 8.82 7.87
C GLY A 22 0.56 7.75 8.86
N ARG A 23 -0.16 7.54 9.96
CA ARG A 23 0.17 6.50 10.96
C ARG A 23 0.03 5.10 10.36
N SER A 24 -0.99 4.89 9.53
CA SER A 24 -1.30 3.60 8.92
C SER A 24 -0.27 3.25 7.83
N ILE A 25 0.11 4.22 7.01
CA ILE A 25 1.18 4.09 6.00
C ILE A 25 2.52 3.81 6.68
N MET A 26 2.88 4.59 7.70
CA MET A 26 4.16 4.43 8.41
C MET A 26 4.25 3.06 9.10
N ARG A 27 3.16 2.59 9.72
CA ARG A 27 3.08 1.23 10.29
C ARG A 27 3.20 0.16 9.21
N GLY A 28 2.54 0.36 8.07
CA GLY A 28 2.64 -0.50 6.91
C GLY A 28 4.08 -0.60 6.39
N MET A 29 4.77 0.53 6.21
CA MET A 29 6.17 0.59 5.81
C MET A 29 7.10 -0.09 6.82
N ALA A 30 6.76 -0.02 8.12
CA ALA A 30 7.49 -0.72 9.18
C ALA A 30 7.18 -2.23 9.25
N ASN A 31 6.45 -2.80 8.27
CA ASN A 31 5.98 -4.18 8.25
C ASN A 31 5.13 -4.56 9.47
N ARG A 32 4.39 -3.59 10.03
CA ARG A 32 3.49 -3.77 11.17
C ARG A 32 2.04 -3.56 10.77
N CYS A 33 1.13 -4.12 11.55
CA CYS A 33 -0.30 -3.98 11.34
C CYS A 33 -0.71 -2.49 11.36
N PRO A 34 -1.40 -1.98 10.33
CA PRO A 34 -1.81 -0.56 10.27
C PRO A 34 -2.84 -0.21 11.37
N ALA A 35 -3.71 -1.17 11.74
CA ALA A 35 -4.72 -1.01 12.78
C ALA A 35 -4.12 -0.92 14.19
N CYS A 36 -3.45 -1.98 14.67
CA CYS A 36 -2.94 -2.05 16.04
C CYS A 36 -1.47 -1.61 16.20
N GLY A 37 -0.65 -1.73 15.16
CA GLY A 37 0.79 -1.44 15.22
C GLY A 37 1.64 -2.48 15.96
N GLY A 38 1.05 -3.51 16.55
CA GLY A 38 1.75 -4.55 17.34
C GLY A 38 2.00 -5.87 16.58
N GLY A 39 1.13 -6.22 15.64
CA GLY A 39 1.28 -7.46 14.84
C GLY A 39 2.18 -7.27 13.62
N ARG A 40 2.81 -8.36 13.14
CA ARG A 40 3.54 -8.37 11.86
C ARG A 40 2.56 -8.35 10.69
N LEU A 41 2.88 -7.57 9.66
CA LEU A 41 2.10 -7.46 8.42
C LEU A 41 2.42 -8.58 7.42
N PHE A 42 3.66 -9.07 7.45
CA PHE A 42 4.15 -10.14 6.58
C PHE A 42 4.62 -11.33 7.41
N ARG A 43 4.24 -12.54 6.98
CA ARG A 43 4.69 -13.81 7.58
C ARG A 43 6.04 -14.24 7.01
N ALA A 44 6.28 -13.95 5.73
CA ALA A 44 7.53 -14.19 5.03
C ALA A 44 7.76 -13.07 4.00
N PHE A 45 9.00 -12.92 3.52
CA PHE A 45 9.54 -11.82 2.70
C PHE A 45 8.55 -11.12 1.73
N LEU A 46 7.64 -11.84 1.07
CA LEU A 46 6.56 -11.24 0.24
C LEU A 46 5.13 -11.75 0.55
N LYS A 47 4.96 -12.63 1.54
CA LYS A 47 3.67 -13.26 1.90
C LYS A 47 3.01 -12.50 3.05
N PRO A 48 1.90 -11.77 2.79
CA PRO A 48 1.10 -11.15 3.84
C PRO A 48 0.56 -12.20 4.81
N VAL A 49 0.24 -11.79 6.04
CA VAL A 49 -0.54 -12.64 6.96
C VAL A 49 -2.03 -12.44 6.68
N ASP A 50 -2.81 -13.52 6.62
CA ASP A 50 -4.26 -13.42 6.34
C ASP A 50 -5.00 -12.63 7.43
N ASN A 51 -4.60 -12.82 8.69
CA ASN A 51 -5.19 -12.17 9.86
C ASN A 51 -4.09 -11.67 10.80
N CYS A 52 -4.28 -10.47 11.36
CA CYS A 52 -3.37 -9.96 12.39
C CYS A 52 -3.51 -10.76 13.69
N ALA A 53 -2.42 -11.33 14.21
CA ALA A 53 -2.42 -12.05 15.49
C ALA A 53 -2.76 -11.19 16.72
N ALA A 54 -2.62 -9.87 16.63
CA ALA A 54 -2.86 -8.96 17.76
C ALA A 54 -4.27 -8.35 17.77
N CYS A 55 -4.87 -8.10 16.60
CA CYS A 55 -6.18 -7.44 16.51
C CYS A 55 -7.20 -8.12 15.60
N GLY A 56 -6.86 -9.27 15.01
CA GLY A 56 -7.77 -10.05 14.15
C GLY A 56 -8.13 -9.38 12.82
N ALA A 57 -7.48 -8.28 12.44
CA ALA A 57 -7.78 -7.59 11.19
C ALA A 57 -7.46 -8.48 9.99
N GLU A 58 -8.45 -8.72 9.13
CA GLU A 58 -8.32 -9.48 7.89
C GLU A 58 -7.54 -8.65 6.86
N MET A 59 -6.50 -9.22 6.25
CA MET A 59 -5.62 -8.51 5.30
C MET A 59 -5.53 -9.19 3.92
N HIS A 60 -6.43 -10.15 3.65
CA HIS A 60 -6.42 -11.00 2.46
C HIS A 60 -7.07 -10.34 1.21
N HIS A 61 -7.66 -9.15 1.34
CA HIS A 61 -8.49 -8.52 0.31
C HIS A 61 -7.73 -7.59 -0.67
N HIS A 62 -6.40 -7.68 -0.71
CA HIS A 62 -5.56 -6.85 -1.56
C HIS A 62 -5.57 -7.35 -3.01
N ARG A 63 -6.22 -6.61 -3.91
CA ARG A 63 -6.27 -6.90 -5.35
C ARG A 63 -5.85 -5.69 -6.20
N SER A 64 -4.69 -5.10 -5.87
CA SER A 64 -4.01 -4.07 -6.68
C SER A 64 -2.49 -4.19 -6.47
N ASP A 65 -1.89 -5.23 -7.05
CA ASP A 65 -0.50 -5.63 -6.81
C ASP A 65 0.53 -4.92 -7.73
N ASP A 66 0.09 -4.09 -8.67
CA ASP A 66 0.98 -3.49 -9.67
C ASP A 66 1.59 -2.13 -9.25
N LEU A 67 0.92 -1.33 -8.42
CA LEU A 67 1.42 -0.02 -7.98
C LEU A 67 2.72 -0.08 -7.12
N PRO A 68 2.86 -1.02 -6.15
CA PRO A 68 4.06 -1.06 -5.30
C PRO A 68 5.37 -1.28 -6.08
N PRO A 69 5.45 -2.22 -7.03
CA PRO A 69 6.63 -2.40 -7.88
C PRO A 69 7.00 -1.15 -8.69
N TYR A 70 6.02 -0.48 -9.34
CA TYR A 70 6.30 0.69 -10.18
C TYR A 70 6.87 1.88 -9.38
N ILE A 71 6.35 2.14 -8.18
CA ILE A 71 6.87 3.20 -7.32
C ILE A 71 8.32 2.88 -6.89
N SER A 72 8.59 1.62 -6.55
CA SER A 72 9.93 1.19 -6.13
C SER A 72 10.96 1.36 -7.23
N ILE A 73 10.65 0.96 -8.47
CA ILE A 73 11.62 0.99 -9.57
C ILE A 73 11.93 2.42 -10.01
N VAL A 74 10.94 3.32 -9.99
CA VAL A 74 11.16 4.73 -10.31
C VAL A 74 12.08 5.37 -9.28
N ILE A 75 11.82 5.22 -7.99
CA ILE A 75 12.62 5.83 -6.92
C ILE A 75 14.06 5.29 -6.96
N ILE A 76 14.21 3.96 -7.03
CA ILE A 76 15.53 3.32 -7.00
C ILE A 76 16.31 3.65 -8.27
N GLY A 77 15.65 3.63 -9.43
CA GLY A 77 16.27 4.01 -10.70
C GLY A 77 16.84 5.42 -10.68
N HIS A 78 16.10 6.40 -10.13
CA HIS A 78 16.59 7.77 -10.02
C HIS A 78 17.78 7.90 -9.06
N ILE A 79 17.73 7.23 -7.90
CA ILE A 79 18.84 7.23 -6.95
C ILE A 79 20.08 6.54 -7.55
N ALA A 80 19.88 5.44 -8.26
CA ALA A 80 20.96 4.68 -8.89
C ALA A 80 21.64 5.44 -10.01
N VAL A 81 20.85 6.02 -10.93
CA VAL A 81 21.39 6.81 -12.04
C VAL A 81 22.05 8.08 -11.53
N GLY A 82 21.40 8.81 -10.61
CA GLY A 82 21.96 10.02 -10.02
C GLY A 82 23.25 9.74 -9.26
N GLY A 83 23.27 8.65 -8.47
CA GLY A 83 24.46 8.22 -7.75
C GLY A 83 25.58 7.74 -8.68
N PHE A 84 25.25 6.99 -9.73
CA PHE A 84 26.21 6.57 -10.75
C PHE A 84 26.86 7.78 -11.40
N MET A 85 26.06 8.73 -11.91
CA MET A 85 26.56 9.96 -12.53
C MET A 85 27.40 10.79 -11.56
N MET A 86 26.99 10.90 -10.29
CA MET A 86 27.77 11.59 -9.27
C MET A 86 29.12 10.93 -9.02
N THR A 87 29.15 9.59 -8.91
CA THR A 87 30.42 8.87 -8.71
C THR A 87 31.33 8.94 -9.93
N ASP A 88 30.78 8.90 -11.14
CA ASP A 88 31.53 9.00 -12.41
C ASP A 88 32.17 10.39 -12.59
N MET A 89 31.47 11.45 -12.16
CA MET A 89 32.00 12.81 -12.19
C MET A 89 33.09 13.09 -11.15
N VAL A 90 33.02 12.43 -9.98
CA VAL A 90 33.94 12.69 -8.85
C VAL A 90 35.13 11.74 -8.84
N PHE A 91 34.94 10.48 -9.25
CA PHE A 91 35.97 9.45 -9.21
C PHE A 91 36.30 8.98 -10.63
N SER A 92 37.56 9.14 -11.03
CA SER A 92 38.09 8.60 -12.28
C SER A 92 38.39 7.10 -12.18
N VAL A 93 37.39 6.28 -11.83
CA VAL A 93 37.51 4.82 -11.78
C VAL A 93 36.98 4.18 -13.07
N PRO A 94 37.53 3.02 -13.48
CA PRO A 94 37.10 2.38 -14.71
C PRO A 94 35.64 1.90 -14.62
N MET A 95 34.89 1.98 -15.73
CA MET A 95 33.44 1.70 -15.78
C MET A 95 33.04 0.33 -15.20
N TRP A 96 33.89 -0.69 -15.33
CA TRP A 96 33.60 -2.01 -14.78
C TRP A 96 33.52 -2.00 -13.24
N VAL A 97 34.28 -1.14 -12.56
CA VAL A 97 34.20 -0.96 -11.09
C VAL A 97 32.89 -0.30 -10.70
N HIS A 98 32.47 0.73 -11.47
CA HIS A 98 31.16 1.34 -11.24
C HIS A 98 30.03 0.31 -11.38
N PHE A 99 30.03 -0.52 -12.43
CA PHE A 99 29.03 -1.57 -12.57
C PHE A 99 29.12 -2.62 -11.45
N ALA A 100 30.32 -3.05 -11.08
CA ALA A 100 30.52 -4.02 -10.01
C ALA A 100 30.01 -3.52 -8.65
N ILE A 101 29.96 -2.21 -8.42
CA ILE A 101 29.44 -1.60 -7.19
C ILE A 101 27.94 -1.29 -7.31
N TRP A 102 27.53 -0.58 -8.36
CA TRP A 102 26.17 -0.06 -8.50
C TRP A 102 25.13 -1.16 -8.80
N VAL A 103 25.50 -2.21 -9.55
CA VAL A 103 24.59 -3.33 -9.85
C VAL A 103 24.17 -4.10 -8.60
N PRO A 104 25.07 -4.60 -7.73
CA PRO A 104 24.65 -5.28 -6.52
C PRO A 104 23.94 -4.35 -5.54
N ILE A 105 24.35 -3.08 -5.43
CA ILE A 105 23.67 -2.09 -4.60
C ILE A 105 22.22 -1.88 -5.06
N THR A 106 21.99 -1.74 -6.37
CA THR A 106 20.63 -1.55 -6.91
C THR A 106 19.76 -2.77 -6.72
N ILE A 107 20.29 -3.97 -6.93
CA ILE A 107 19.57 -5.23 -6.68
C ILE A 107 19.19 -5.33 -5.20
N LEU A 108 20.14 -5.07 -4.30
CA LEU A 108 19.89 -5.13 -2.86
C LEU A 108 18.87 -4.07 -2.43
N ALA A 109 18.98 -2.85 -2.94
CA ALA A 109 18.04 -1.78 -2.68
C ALA A 109 16.63 -2.15 -3.15
N ALA A 110 16.49 -2.72 -4.35
CA ALA A 110 15.22 -3.22 -4.89
C ALA A 110 14.60 -4.28 -3.96
N LEU A 111 15.37 -5.30 -3.59
CA LEU A 111 14.88 -6.36 -2.70
C LEU A 111 14.44 -5.83 -1.33
N LEU A 112 15.18 -4.86 -0.77
CA LEU A 112 14.88 -4.27 0.54
C LEU A 112 13.69 -3.31 0.51
N THR A 113 13.45 -2.60 -0.58
CA THR A 113 12.34 -1.62 -0.68
C THR A 113 11.02 -2.25 -1.11
N LEU A 114 11.02 -3.42 -1.76
CA LEU A 114 9.79 -4.12 -2.12
C LEU A 114 8.89 -4.42 -0.89
N GLN A 115 9.48 -4.82 0.23
CA GLN A 115 8.75 -5.07 1.48
C GLN A 115 8.05 -3.84 2.08
N PRO A 116 8.77 -2.74 2.40
CA PRO A 116 8.17 -1.55 3.00
C PRO A 116 7.19 -0.85 2.06
N ILE A 117 7.44 -0.86 0.75
CA ILE A 117 6.52 -0.24 -0.21
C ILE A 117 5.21 -1.04 -0.29
N LYS A 118 5.29 -2.38 -0.39
CA LYS A 118 4.09 -3.23 -0.34
C LYS A 118 3.34 -3.04 0.97
N GLY A 119 4.05 -3.00 2.10
CA GLY A 119 3.43 -2.78 3.41
C GLY A 119 2.78 -1.40 3.56
N GLY A 120 3.43 -0.34 3.07
CA GLY A 120 2.91 1.02 3.06
C GLY A 120 1.64 1.15 2.22
N VAL A 121 1.61 0.52 1.04
CA VAL A 121 0.42 0.48 0.17
C VAL A 121 -0.74 -0.25 0.82
N ILE A 122 -0.50 -1.38 1.50
CA ILE A 122 -1.53 -2.07 2.30
C ILE A 122 -2.05 -1.16 3.42
N GLY A 123 -1.15 -0.44 4.11
CA GLY A 123 -1.51 0.53 5.14
C GLY A 123 -2.35 1.70 4.62
N LEU A 124 -2.04 2.18 3.41
CA LEU A 124 -2.80 3.21 2.70
C LEU A 124 -4.20 2.71 2.32
N GLN A 125 -4.31 1.51 1.74
CA GLN A 125 -5.59 0.91 1.37
C GLN A 125 -6.49 0.68 2.59
N TRP A 126 -5.89 0.20 3.69
CA TRP A 126 -6.59 0.05 4.96
C TRP A 126 -7.11 1.39 5.50
N ALA A 127 -6.32 2.45 5.38
CA ALA A 127 -6.69 3.77 5.87
C ALA A 127 -7.79 4.43 5.00
N LEU A 128 -7.74 4.20 3.69
CA LEU A 128 -8.73 4.70 2.72
C LEU A 128 -9.96 3.79 2.55
N ARG A 129 -10.07 2.68 3.30
CA ARG A 129 -11.16 1.68 3.20
C ARG A 129 -11.37 1.12 1.77
N MET A 130 -10.38 1.22 0.89
CA MET A 130 -10.49 0.75 -0.49
C MET A 130 -10.33 -0.77 -0.56
N HIS A 131 -10.99 -1.45 -1.51
CA HIS A 131 -10.84 -2.89 -1.79
C HIS A 131 -11.31 -3.82 -0.65
N GLY A 132 -12.53 -3.65 -0.13
CA GLY A 132 -13.15 -4.59 0.83
C GLY A 132 -12.88 -4.30 2.30
N PHE A 133 -12.05 -3.29 2.62
CA PHE A 133 -11.82 -2.81 3.99
C PHE A 133 -12.94 -1.90 4.55
N ASP A 134 -14.03 -1.73 3.81
CA ASP A 134 -15.15 -0.86 4.20
C ASP A 134 -16.09 -1.51 5.22
N GLY A 135 -16.00 -2.83 5.47
CA GLY A 135 -16.84 -3.51 6.47
C GLY A 135 -18.35 -3.49 6.18
N LYS A 136 -18.79 -2.80 5.12
CA LYS A 136 -20.15 -2.81 4.61
C LYS A 136 -20.29 -4.01 3.68
N GLN A 137 -21.00 -5.04 4.13
CA GLN A 137 -21.57 -5.99 3.19
C GLN A 137 -22.47 -5.19 2.23
N PRO A 138 -22.39 -5.39 0.90
CA PRO A 138 -23.39 -4.84 0.02
C PRO A 138 -24.72 -5.46 0.44
N THR A 139 -25.55 -4.68 1.14
CA THR A 139 -26.93 -5.06 1.39
C THR A 139 -27.61 -5.08 0.03
N VAL A 140 -27.59 -6.22 -0.64
CA VAL A 140 -28.41 -6.48 -1.82
C VAL A 140 -29.84 -6.54 -1.30
N GLN A 141 -30.52 -5.40 -1.27
CA GLN A 141 -31.98 -5.41 -1.19
C GLN A 141 -32.48 -5.94 -2.53
N ILE A 142 -32.72 -7.25 -2.57
CA ILE A 142 -33.51 -7.87 -3.64
C ILE A 142 -34.95 -7.42 -3.38
N ASP A 143 -35.39 -6.39 -4.11
CA ASP A 143 -36.82 -6.06 -4.19
C ASP A 143 -37.52 -7.23 -4.90
N GLY A 144 -37.96 -8.18 -4.08
CA GLY A 144 -38.89 -9.22 -4.48
C GLY A 144 -40.29 -8.64 -4.54
N SER A 145 -40.63 -7.97 -5.64
CA SER A 145 -42.02 -7.75 -6.04
C SER A 145 -42.43 -8.80 -7.06
N SER A 146 -42.70 -10.00 -6.56
CA SER A 146 -43.74 -10.85 -7.15
C SER A 146 -45.08 -10.19 -6.84
N HIS A 147 -45.73 -9.60 -7.84
CA HIS A 147 -47.18 -9.65 -8.10
C HIS A 147 -47.51 -8.86 -9.37
#